data_AF-A0A9R1G0I4-F1
#
_entry.id   AF-A0A9R1G0I4-F1
#
_cell.length_a   1.000
_cell.length_b   1.000
_cell.length_c   1.000
_cell.angle_alpha   90.00
_cell.angle_beta   90.00
_cell.angle_gamma   90.00
#
_symmetry.space_group_name_H-M   'P 1'
#
loop_
_entity.id
_entity.type
_entity.pdbx_description
1 polymer ?
#
loop_
_entity_poly.entity_id
_entity_poly.type
_entity_poly.pdbx_seq_one_letter_code
_entity_poly.pdbx_strand_id
1 'polypeptide(L)'
;MPSKVEKVPCFWCCSVRVGLYAASVGMLNLRCLAIVFDLDETLIVANTMRSFESRIEMLSRRMDIEDDPVRVAGMSAEIKRYIEDRELLKEFIDTDTVTDNGRIVGTQKEEVQPMPGVQERLVRPVIRLPERNAILTRINPEIRDTSVFVKLRPAWEDLRSYLTAKGRKRFEVYVCTMAERDYALEIWRLLDPEANLISLNNLSDRVVCVKAGSKKSLQHVFRDGGCHPKMAMVIDDRLQVWDEKDQHRVHVVPAYAPYYAPQAEMANAVPVLCVARNVACNVRGGFFREFDENLLKKVFELLHENELLDLPYAPDVGDYLVCEDPNFPQSNKDPAPIPEGMSGAEVEKRLNGRAYQADQKQTSSSIRPSDDARVPIRGTVGSSNVQPNGGSMAIVPSLFVTVLQEIGRLCNSKVEFRSTVSTSKITQFSVEVLFSNEKIGNGIGKTRDEAQVQAAEKALQNLQNLSH
;
A
#
# COMPACT_ATOMS: atom_id res chain seq x y z
N MET A 1 45.99 -19.56 -39.31
CA MET A 1 45.88 -18.12 -38.95
C MET A 1 44.43 -17.87 -38.55
N PRO A 2 44.13 -17.43 -37.32
CA PRO A 2 42.77 -17.07 -36.96
C PRO A 2 42.41 -15.77 -37.69
N SER A 3 41.28 -15.77 -38.37
CA SER A 3 40.73 -14.60 -39.06
C SER A 3 40.55 -13.45 -38.07
N LYS A 4 41.11 -12.28 -38.40
CA LYS A 4 40.80 -11.01 -37.74
C LYS A 4 39.33 -10.68 -38.02
N VAL A 5 38.43 -11.18 -37.17
CA VAL A 5 37.08 -10.64 -37.08
C VAL A 5 37.24 -9.21 -36.59
N GLU A 6 36.87 -8.24 -37.42
CA GLU A 6 36.81 -6.83 -37.01
C GLU A 6 35.93 -6.76 -35.75
N LYS A 7 36.54 -6.38 -34.62
CA LYS A 7 35.81 -6.15 -33.38
C LYS A 7 34.96 -4.89 -33.55
N VAL A 8 33.73 -5.07 -34.02
CA VAL A 8 32.72 -4.01 -34.02
C VAL A 8 32.37 -3.71 -32.55
N PRO A 9 32.33 -2.45 -32.12
CA PRO A 9 31.92 -2.13 -30.77
C PRO A 9 30.47 -2.57 -30.53
N CYS A 10 30.28 -3.46 -29.55
CA CYS A 10 28.96 -3.89 -29.10
C CYS A 10 28.57 -3.04 -27.88
N PHE A 11 27.40 -2.41 -27.93
CA PHE A 11 26.85 -1.64 -26.81
C PHE A 11 25.70 -2.42 -26.16
N TRP A 12 25.70 -2.46 -24.84
CA TRP A 12 24.55 -2.92 -24.07
C TRP A 12 23.57 -1.77 -23.90
N CYS A 13 22.29 -2.02 -24.14
CA CYS A 13 21.23 -1.04 -23.90
C CYS A 13 20.11 -1.65 -23.07
N CYS A 14 19.56 -0.86 -22.15
CA CYS A 14 18.31 -1.20 -21.48
C CYS A 14 17.15 -0.79 -22.38
N SER A 15 16.35 -1.75 -22.82
CA SER A 15 15.08 -1.46 -23.50
C SER A 15 14.00 -1.18 -22.45
N VAL A 16 13.36 -0.03 -22.54
CA VAL A 16 12.22 0.35 -21.68
C VAL A 16 10.99 0.64 -22.54
N ARG A 17 9.80 0.57 -21.94
CA ARG A 17 8.58 0.97 -22.62
C ARG A 17 8.67 2.43 -23.05
N VAL A 18 8.10 2.74 -24.20
CA VAL A 18 7.97 4.12 -24.70
C VAL A 18 7.33 4.99 -23.62
N GLY A 19 7.84 6.21 -23.45
CA GLY A 19 7.36 7.18 -22.44
C GLY A 19 7.96 7.02 -21.05
N LEU A 20 8.32 5.80 -20.62
CA LEU A 20 8.75 5.54 -19.24
C LEU A 20 10.00 6.31 -18.83
N TYR A 21 11.01 6.38 -19.70
CA TYR A 21 12.22 7.15 -19.43
C TYR A 21 11.90 8.63 -19.21
N ALA A 22 11.10 9.23 -20.10
CA ALA A 22 10.73 10.64 -20.01
C ALA A 22 9.90 10.93 -18.74
N ALA A 23 8.96 10.04 -18.41
CA ALA A 23 8.18 10.14 -17.17
C ALA A 23 9.07 10.06 -15.92
N SER A 24 9.94 9.05 -15.82
CA SER A 24 10.87 8.90 -14.71
C SER A 24 11.80 10.11 -14.56
N VAL A 25 12.40 10.59 -15.64
CA VAL A 25 13.26 11.79 -15.62
C VAL A 25 12.47 13.02 -15.15
N GLY A 26 11.26 13.23 -15.66
CA GLY A 26 10.40 14.34 -15.26
C GLY A 26 10.07 14.29 -13.77
N MET A 27 9.66 13.13 -13.26
CA MET A 27 9.32 12.90 -11.87
C MET A 27 10.52 13.11 -10.93
N LEU A 28 11.69 12.57 -11.28
CA LEU A 28 12.93 12.76 -10.52
C LEU A 28 13.34 14.24 -10.46
N ASN A 29 13.33 14.93 -11.61
CA ASN A 29 13.68 16.36 -11.68
C ASN A 29 12.71 17.25 -10.89
N LEU A 30 11.41 16.94 -10.94
CA LEU A 30 10.38 17.68 -10.23
C LEU A 30 10.26 17.30 -8.75
N ARG A 31 11.03 16.31 -8.28
CA ARG A 31 10.91 15.75 -6.91
C ARG A 31 9.49 15.28 -6.60
N CYS A 32 8.91 14.62 -7.59
CA CYS A 32 7.54 14.13 -7.63
C CYS A 32 7.51 12.60 -7.69
N LEU A 33 6.67 11.96 -6.89
CA LEU A 33 6.40 10.52 -6.94
C LEU A 33 4.97 10.27 -7.45
N ALA A 34 4.57 9.03 -7.65
CA ALA A 34 3.17 8.72 -7.93
C ALA A 34 2.48 8.24 -6.65
N ILE A 35 1.20 8.58 -6.51
CA ILE A 35 0.33 8.03 -5.47
C ILE A 35 -0.93 7.48 -6.12
N VAL A 36 -1.28 6.25 -5.77
CA VAL A 36 -2.48 5.58 -6.28
C VAL A 36 -3.46 5.39 -5.13
N PHE A 37 -4.68 5.87 -5.30
CA PHE A 37 -5.75 5.71 -4.32
C PHE A 37 -6.73 4.64 -4.76
N ASP A 38 -7.14 3.80 -3.82
CA ASP A 38 -8.48 3.22 -3.85
C ASP A 38 -9.54 4.24 -3.37
N LEU A 39 -10.83 3.98 -3.67
CA LEU A 39 -11.94 4.87 -3.34
C LEU A 39 -12.78 4.35 -2.17
N ASP A 40 -13.58 3.32 -2.40
CA ASP A 40 -14.57 2.81 -1.45
C ASP A 40 -13.90 2.13 -0.25
N GLU A 41 -14.37 2.44 0.95
CA GLU A 41 -13.77 1.98 2.21
C GLU A 41 -12.31 2.48 2.44
N THR A 42 -11.70 3.16 1.47
CA THR A 42 -10.40 3.82 1.62
C THR A 42 -10.55 5.33 1.89
N LEU A 43 -11.14 6.07 0.95
CA LEU A 43 -11.34 7.53 1.01
C LEU A 43 -12.79 7.91 1.31
N ILE A 44 -13.75 7.06 0.94
CA ILE A 44 -15.18 7.35 1.04
C ILE A 44 -15.97 6.08 1.34
N VAL A 45 -17.21 6.23 1.78
CA VAL A 45 -18.23 5.17 1.69
C VAL A 45 -19.45 5.76 0.99
N ALA A 46 -19.90 5.14 -0.09
CA ALA A 46 -21.15 5.50 -0.74
C ALA A 46 -22.25 4.47 -0.50
N ASN A 47 -23.50 4.94 -0.49
CA ASN A 47 -24.67 4.09 -0.44
C ASN A 47 -25.73 4.58 -1.44
N THR A 48 -26.34 3.63 -2.14
CA THR A 48 -27.60 3.82 -2.88
C THR A 48 -28.78 3.50 -1.96
N MET A 49 -30.02 3.82 -2.38
CA MET A 49 -31.21 3.38 -1.65
C MET A 49 -31.21 1.86 -1.43
N ARG A 50 -30.90 1.08 -2.48
CA ARG A 50 -30.81 -0.37 -2.39
C ARG A 50 -29.76 -0.84 -1.39
N SER A 51 -28.57 -0.23 -1.37
CA SER A 51 -27.52 -0.65 -0.43
C SER A 51 -27.85 -0.29 1.01
N PHE A 52 -28.54 0.84 1.26
CA PHE A 52 -29.07 1.16 2.58
C PHE A 52 -30.10 0.12 3.04
N GLU A 53 -31.11 -0.17 2.21
CA GLU A 53 -32.16 -1.15 2.51
C GLU A 53 -31.56 -2.52 2.81
N SER A 54 -30.65 -2.99 1.96
CA SER A 54 -29.98 -4.28 2.13
C SER A 54 -29.16 -4.36 3.42
N ARG A 55 -28.40 -3.31 3.78
CA ARG A 55 -27.61 -3.29 5.02
C ARG A 55 -28.49 -3.24 6.26
N ILE A 56 -29.55 -2.44 6.24
CA ILE A 56 -30.53 -2.36 7.33
C ILE A 56 -31.19 -3.71 7.55
N GLU A 57 -31.70 -4.34 6.48
CA GLU A 57 -32.34 -5.65 6.56
C GLU A 57 -31.40 -6.75 7.08
N MET A 58 -30.15 -6.78 6.58
CA MET A 58 -29.13 -7.72 7.04
C MET A 58 -28.83 -7.54 8.53
N LEU A 59 -28.66 -6.30 9.00
CA LEU A 59 -28.37 -6.02 10.40
C LEU A 59 -29.57 -6.32 11.29
N SER A 60 -30.79 -6.00 10.86
CA SER A 60 -32.02 -6.34 11.59
C SER A 60 -32.14 -7.85 11.80
N ARG A 61 -31.95 -8.65 10.73
CA ARG A 61 -31.98 -10.11 10.83
C ARG A 61 -30.92 -10.68 11.77
N ARG A 62 -29.72 -10.08 11.77
CA ARG A 62 -28.62 -10.48 12.68
C ARG A 62 -28.94 -10.10 14.13
N MET A 63 -29.60 -8.97 14.35
CA MET A 63 -30.01 -8.50 15.66
C MET A 63 -31.10 -9.38 16.27
N ASP A 64 -32.02 -9.92 15.47
CA ASP A 64 -33.10 -10.80 15.93
C ASP A 64 -32.60 -12.13 16.53
N ILE A 65 -31.38 -12.55 16.18
CA ILE A 65 -30.76 -13.81 16.63
C ILE A 65 -29.56 -13.59 17.57
N GLU A 66 -29.27 -12.35 17.95
CA GLU A 66 -28.16 -12.02 18.85
C GLU A 66 -28.67 -11.87 20.29
N ASP A 67 -28.10 -12.65 21.19
CA ASP A 67 -28.48 -12.65 22.61
C ASP A 67 -27.66 -11.66 23.45
N ASP A 68 -26.48 -11.23 22.97
CA ASP A 68 -25.60 -10.31 23.69
C ASP A 68 -26.19 -8.87 23.66
N PRO A 69 -26.63 -8.32 24.80
CA PRO A 69 -27.28 -7.01 24.84
C PRO A 69 -26.36 -5.87 24.38
N VAL A 70 -25.04 -6.02 24.55
CA VAL A 70 -24.06 -5.01 24.10
C VAL A 70 -23.97 -5.01 22.57
N ARG A 71 -23.96 -6.18 21.94
CA ARG A 71 -23.96 -6.30 20.47
C ARG A 71 -25.28 -5.86 19.86
N VAL A 72 -26.41 -6.22 20.48
CA VAL A 72 -27.73 -5.75 20.06
C VAL A 72 -27.80 -4.22 20.11
N ALA A 73 -27.32 -3.59 21.19
CA ALA A 73 -27.26 -2.13 21.28
C ALA A 73 -26.35 -1.52 20.19
N GLY A 74 -25.20 -2.16 19.92
CA GLY A 74 -24.29 -1.75 18.85
C GLY A 74 -24.94 -1.79 17.46
N MET A 75 -25.57 -2.92 17.11
CA MET A 75 -26.28 -3.10 15.83
C MET A 75 -27.47 -2.15 15.71
N SER A 76 -28.24 -1.96 16.79
CA SER A 76 -29.36 -1.01 16.82
C SER A 76 -28.90 0.43 16.54
N ALA A 77 -27.79 0.86 17.17
CA ALA A 77 -27.21 2.17 16.91
C ALA A 77 -26.67 2.31 15.47
N GLU A 78 -26.11 1.24 14.90
CA GLU A 78 -25.68 1.21 13.50
C GLU A 78 -26.87 1.31 12.53
N ILE A 79 -27.92 0.51 12.73
CA ILE A 79 -29.17 0.57 11.96
C ILE A 79 -29.76 1.99 12.00
N LYS A 80 -29.80 2.61 13.19
CA LYS A 80 -30.29 3.99 13.35
C LYS A 80 -29.53 4.97 12.46
N ARG A 81 -28.19 4.90 12.41
CA ARG A 81 -27.36 5.76 11.53
C ARG A 81 -27.67 5.52 10.05
N TYR A 82 -27.87 4.27 9.64
CA TYR A 82 -28.26 3.95 8.27
C TYR A 82 -29.65 4.51 7.92
N ILE A 83 -30.63 4.39 8.82
CA ILE A 83 -31.97 4.93 8.61
C ILE A 83 -31.93 6.46 8.45
N GLU A 84 -31.20 7.16 9.32
CA GLU A 84 -31.08 8.62 9.28
C GLU A 84 -30.52 9.12 7.92
N ASP A 85 -29.41 8.53 7.44
CA ASP A 85 -28.83 8.93 6.15
C ASP A 85 -29.66 8.44 4.95
N ARG A 86 -30.37 7.31 5.07
CA ARG A 86 -31.32 6.81 4.05
C ARG A 86 -32.46 7.81 3.85
N GLU A 87 -33.02 8.37 4.92
CA GLU A 87 -34.11 9.35 4.81
C GLU A 87 -33.64 10.63 4.10
N LEU A 88 -32.41 11.08 4.33
CA LEU A 88 -31.82 12.19 3.56
C LEU A 88 -31.68 11.84 2.08
N LEU A 89 -31.24 10.63 1.75
CA LEU A 89 -31.16 10.19 0.36
C LEU A 89 -32.54 10.11 -0.30
N LYS A 90 -33.56 9.65 0.44
CA LYS A 90 -34.93 9.60 -0.02
C LYS A 90 -35.48 11.00 -0.31
N GLU A 91 -35.30 11.95 0.60
CA GLU A 91 -35.72 13.35 0.39
C GLU A 91 -35.06 13.94 -0.86
N PHE A 92 -33.75 13.72 -1.03
CA PHE A 92 -33.04 14.16 -2.22
C PHE A 92 -33.57 13.54 -3.52
N ILE A 93 -33.89 12.25 -3.52
CA ILE A 93 -34.50 11.56 -4.66
C ILE A 93 -35.87 12.14 -5.00
N ASP A 94 -36.67 12.45 -3.99
CA ASP A 94 -38.06 12.90 -4.16
C ASP A 94 -38.14 14.39 -4.56
N THR A 95 -37.38 15.26 -3.89
CA THR A 95 -37.58 16.72 -3.96
C THR A 95 -36.36 17.53 -4.40
N ASP A 96 -35.20 16.91 -4.67
CA ASP A 96 -33.94 17.65 -4.94
C ASP A 96 -33.53 18.60 -3.77
N THR A 97 -34.00 18.30 -2.56
CA THR A 97 -33.67 19.00 -1.32
C THR A 97 -33.43 18.00 -0.20
N VAL A 98 -32.77 18.43 0.87
CA VAL A 98 -32.67 17.66 2.12
C VAL A 98 -32.88 18.59 3.32
N THR A 99 -33.44 18.05 4.40
CA THR A 99 -33.62 18.75 5.67
C THR A 99 -32.51 18.31 6.64
N ASP A 100 -31.45 19.11 6.74
CA ASP A 100 -30.34 18.87 7.66
C ASP A 100 -30.38 19.84 8.84
N ASN A 101 -30.37 19.32 10.07
CA ASN A 101 -30.43 20.09 11.31
C ASN A 101 -31.57 21.16 11.33
N GLY A 102 -32.72 20.80 10.75
CA GLY A 102 -33.90 21.68 10.64
C GLY A 102 -33.83 22.74 9.55
N ARG A 103 -32.79 22.73 8.71
CA ARG A 103 -32.63 23.63 7.55
C ARG A 103 -32.80 22.86 6.25
N ILE A 104 -33.56 23.43 5.33
CA ILE A 104 -33.72 22.89 3.98
C ILE A 104 -32.52 23.32 3.14
N VAL A 105 -31.79 22.35 2.59
CA VAL A 105 -30.66 22.53 1.68
C VAL A 105 -31.07 22.02 0.31
N GLY A 106 -31.00 22.88 -0.72
CA GLY A 106 -31.32 22.51 -2.10
C GLY A 106 -30.10 22.13 -2.92
N THR A 107 -30.31 21.41 -4.03
CA THR A 107 -29.26 21.05 -4.98
C THR A 107 -28.54 22.26 -5.55
N GLN A 108 -27.21 22.17 -5.59
CA GLN A 108 -26.36 22.97 -6.46
C GLN A 108 -26.17 22.22 -7.78
N LYS A 109 -26.25 22.95 -8.89
CA LYS A 109 -26.02 22.43 -10.23
C LYS A 109 -24.52 22.56 -10.55
N GLU A 110 -23.76 21.51 -10.27
CA GLU A 110 -22.32 21.48 -10.56
C GLU A 110 -22.09 21.02 -12.00
N GLU A 111 -21.37 21.81 -12.79
CA GLU A 111 -21.01 21.44 -14.16
C GLU A 111 -19.94 20.35 -14.16
N VAL A 112 -20.17 19.30 -14.96
CA VAL A 112 -19.15 18.31 -15.28
C VAL A 112 -18.43 18.82 -16.52
N GLN A 113 -17.19 19.25 -16.35
CA GLN A 113 -16.42 19.77 -17.47
C GLN A 113 -16.25 18.68 -18.53
N PRO A 114 -16.56 18.98 -19.80
CA PRO A 114 -16.56 17.98 -20.85
C PRO A 114 -15.15 17.43 -21.08
N MET A 115 -15.06 16.10 -21.22
CA MET A 115 -13.85 15.44 -21.68
C MET A 115 -13.53 15.88 -23.12
N PRO A 116 -12.26 15.90 -23.55
CA PRO A 116 -11.89 16.27 -24.92
C PRO A 116 -12.65 15.41 -25.94
N GLY A 117 -13.53 16.04 -26.75
CA GLY A 117 -14.33 15.37 -27.79
C GLY A 117 -15.80 15.10 -27.44
N VAL A 118 -16.24 15.38 -26.21
CA VAL A 118 -17.67 15.29 -25.82
C VAL A 118 -18.27 16.69 -25.75
N GLN A 119 -19.24 17.00 -26.62
CA GLN A 119 -19.83 18.34 -26.74
C GLN A 119 -20.95 18.61 -25.69
N GLU A 120 -21.46 17.57 -25.03
CA GLU A 120 -22.60 17.68 -24.13
C GLU A 120 -22.20 18.24 -22.76
N ARG A 121 -22.86 19.34 -22.36
CA ARG A 121 -22.75 19.92 -21.03
C ARG A 121 -23.55 19.07 -20.05
N LEU A 122 -22.85 18.21 -19.30
CA LEU A 122 -23.46 17.42 -18.25
C LEU A 122 -23.47 18.23 -16.94
N VAL A 123 -24.64 18.38 -16.32
CA VAL A 123 -24.79 19.10 -15.06
C VAL A 123 -25.31 18.14 -14.01
N ARG A 124 -24.66 18.07 -12.86
CA ARG A 124 -25.03 17.16 -11.78
C ARG A 124 -25.67 17.90 -10.61
N PRO A 125 -26.78 17.37 -10.07
CA PRO A 125 -27.36 17.85 -8.82
C PRO A 125 -26.51 17.37 -7.65
N VAL A 126 -25.94 18.30 -6.89
CA VAL A 126 -25.09 18.01 -5.73
C VAL A 126 -25.60 18.74 -4.50
N ILE A 127 -25.67 18.05 -3.37
CA ILE A 127 -25.84 18.66 -2.05
C ILE A 127 -24.63 18.27 -1.20
N ARG A 128 -23.87 19.25 -0.73
CA ARG A 128 -22.76 19.04 0.20
C ARG A 128 -23.22 19.38 1.61
N LEU A 129 -23.02 18.46 2.56
CA LEU A 129 -23.36 18.56 3.97
C LEU A 129 -22.06 18.54 4.82
N PRO A 130 -21.37 19.68 5.00
CA PRO A 130 -20.04 19.72 5.60
C PRO A 130 -20.00 19.20 7.04
N GLU A 131 -21.01 19.51 7.86
CA GLU A 131 -21.08 19.07 9.26
C GLU A 131 -21.16 17.54 9.39
N ARG A 132 -21.63 16.85 8.35
CA ARG A 132 -21.73 15.38 8.29
C ARG A 132 -20.58 14.73 7.53
N ASN A 133 -19.67 15.52 6.94
CA ASN A 133 -18.73 15.05 5.92
C ASN A 133 -19.44 14.23 4.83
N ALA A 134 -20.61 14.68 4.39
CA ALA A 134 -21.44 13.92 3.45
C ALA A 134 -21.79 14.73 2.20
N ILE A 135 -22.03 14.02 1.09
CA ILE A 135 -22.44 14.57 -0.19
C ILE A 135 -23.53 13.68 -0.79
N LEU A 136 -24.59 14.29 -1.32
CA LEU A 136 -25.58 13.62 -2.17
C LEU A 136 -25.36 14.03 -3.62
N THR A 137 -25.34 13.07 -4.53
CA THR A 137 -25.22 13.30 -5.97
C THR A 137 -25.97 12.22 -6.75
N ARG A 138 -25.99 12.33 -8.09
CA ARG A 138 -26.49 11.30 -9.01
C ARG A 138 -25.40 10.87 -9.98
N ILE A 139 -25.21 9.56 -10.16
CA ILE A 139 -24.24 9.02 -11.14
C ILE A 139 -24.73 9.23 -12.58
N ASN A 140 -26.03 9.18 -12.83
CA ASN A 140 -26.66 9.68 -14.04
C ASN A 140 -27.68 10.77 -13.64
N PRO A 141 -27.48 12.05 -14.02
CA PRO A 141 -28.32 13.13 -13.52
C PRO A 141 -29.77 13.03 -14.01
N GLU A 142 -30.03 12.28 -15.08
CA GLU A 142 -31.37 12.05 -15.64
C GLU A 142 -32.13 10.93 -14.91
N ILE A 143 -31.42 10.03 -14.21
CA ILE A 143 -32.01 8.86 -13.57
C ILE A 143 -31.90 9.01 -12.05
N ARG A 144 -33.03 9.34 -11.39
CA ARG A 144 -33.10 9.54 -9.94
C ARG A 144 -32.66 8.32 -9.13
N ASP A 145 -32.88 7.10 -9.62
CA ASP A 145 -32.46 5.86 -8.94
C ASP A 145 -30.93 5.68 -8.86
N THR A 146 -30.16 6.46 -9.63
CA THR A 146 -28.70 6.49 -9.54
C THR A 146 -28.19 7.48 -8.50
N SER A 147 -29.07 7.98 -7.63
CA SER A 147 -28.70 8.83 -6.50
C SER A 147 -27.87 8.05 -5.48
N VAL A 148 -26.81 8.70 -4.99
CA VAL A 148 -25.88 8.14 -4.03
C VAL A 148 -25.67 9.12 -2.88
N PHE A 149 -25.61 8.57 -1.66
CA PHE A 149 -25.18 9.25 -0.46
C PHE A 149 -23.73 8.87 -0.18
N VAL A 150 -22.82 9.83 -0.18
CA VAL A 150 -21.38 9.63 -0.05
C VAL A 150 -20.90 10.23 1.28
N LYS A 151 -20.31 9.42 2.15
CA LYS A 151 -19.54 9.90 3.30
C LYS A 151 -18.08 10.01 2.94
N LEU A 152 -17.51 11.19 3.14
CA LEU A 152 -16.09 11.45 2.98
C LEU A 152 -15.34 11.05 4.24
N ARG A 153 -14.21 10.35 4.07
CA ARG A 153 -13.34 10.06 5.20
C ARG A 153 -12.73 11.36 5.72
N PRO A 154 -12.75 11.59 7.06
CA PRO A 154 -12.18 12.79 7.65
C PRO A 154 -10.71 13.02 7.25
N ALA A 155 -10.30 14.29 7.23
CA ALA A 155 -8.95 14.74 6.86
C ALA A 155 -8.53 14.47 5.40
N TRP A 156 -9.48 14.24 4.49
CA TRP A 156 -9.20 14.24 3.04
C TRP A 156 -8.58 15.56 2.59
N GLU A 157 -9.10 16.70 3.07
CA GLU A 157 -8.59 18.03 2.70
C GLU A 157 -7.14 18.27 3.14
N ASP A 158 -6.75 17.76 4.32
CA ASP A 158 -5.37 17.82 4.81
C ASP A 158 -4.41 17.01 3.92
N LEU A 159 -4.85 15.83 3.47
CA LEU A 159 -4.09 15.00 2.54
C LEU A 159 -4.02 15.66 1.16
N ARG A 160 -5.15 16.09 0.59
CA ARG A 160 -5.25 16.76 -0.70
C ARG A 160 -4.33 17.99 -0.76
N SER A 161 -4.38 18.84 0.26
CA SER A 161 -3.53 20.04 0.38
C SER A 161 -2.04 19.71 0.44
N TYR A 162 -1.67 18.54 0.99
CA TYR A 162 -0.29 18.10 1.01
C TYR A 162 0.20 17.64 -0.37
N LEU A 163 -0.64 16.94 -1.15
CA LEU A 163 -0.29 16.43 -2.47
C LEU A 163 0.08 17.56 -3.44
N THR A 164 -0.54 18.74 -3.28
CA THR A 164 -0.28 19.96 -4.06
C THR A 164 0.16 21.10 -3.16
N ALA A 165 1.45 21.44 -3.12
CA ALA A 165 1.98 22.51 -2.29
C ALA A 165 2.48 23.69 -3.15
N LYS A 166 1.89 24.88 -2.98
CA LYS A 166 2.31 26.14 -3.64
C LYS A 166 2.40 26.02 -5.18
N GLY A 167 1.41 25.39 -5.81
CA GLY A 167 1.35 25.18 -7.26
C GLY A 167 2.30 24.09 -7.79
N ARG A 168 2.97 23.34 -6.91
CA ARG A 168 3.80 22.18 -7.29
C ARG A 168 3.20 20.89 -6.77
N LYS A 169 3.20 19.87 -7.61
CA LYS A 169 2.78 18.51 -7.24
C LYS A 169 3.91 17.80 -6.51
N ARG A 170 3.65 17.35 -5.27
CA ARG A 170 4.52 16.40 -4.58
C ARG A 170 4.31 14.99 -5.08
N PHE A 171 3.08 14.71 -5.50
CA PHE A 171 2.70 13.45 -6.11
C PHE A 171 1.85 13.67 -7.36
N GLU A 172 2.08 12.86 -8.39
CA GLU A 172 1.13 12.63 -9.47
C GLU A 172 0.09 11.61 -8.99
N VAL A 173 -1.18 12.01 -9.03
CA VAL A 173 -2.27 11.23 -8.45
C VAL A 173 -2.92 10.34 -9.51
N TYR A 174 -3.26 9.12 -9.09
CA TYR A 174 -3.98 8.10 -9.84
C TYR A 174 -5.05 7.46 -8.95
N VAL A 175 -6.06 6.86 -9.58
CA VAL A 175 -7.10 6.09 -8.90
C VAL A 175 -7.14 4.68 -9.47
N CYS A 176 -7.18 3.68 -8.60
CA CYS A 176 -7.34 2.28 -8.98
C CYS A 176 -8.41 1.65 -8.08
N THR A 177 -9.62 1.52 -8.62
CA THR A 177 -10.80 1.02 -7.89
C THR A 177 -11.38 -0.21 -8.57
N MET A 178 -12.12 -1.03 -7.83
CA MET A 178 -12.94 -2.10 -8.41
C MET A 178 -14.36 -1.64 -8.78
N ALA A 179 -14.69 -0.37 -8.52
CA ALA A 179 -15.99 0.18 -8.85
C ALA A 179 -16.15 0.44 -10.36
N GLU A 180 -17.41 0.60 -10.78
CA GLU A 180 -17.75 0.95 -12.17
C GLU A 180 -17.23 2.34 -12.55
N ARG A 181 -17.00 2.54 -13.85
CA ARG A 181 -16.31 3.73 -14.37
C ARG A 181 -17.05 5.03 -14.09
N ASP A 182 -18.34 5.09 -14.38
CA ASP A 182 -19.12 6.32 -14.21
C ASP A 182 -19.23 6.72 -12.74
N TYR A 183 -19.34 5.71 -11.87
CA TYR A 183 -19.26 5.88 -10.42
C TYR A 183 -17.89 6.43 -10.01
N ALA A 184 -16.80 5.79 -10.40
CA ALA A 184 -15.45 6.19 -10.01
C ALA A 184 -15.11 7.63 -10.46
N LEU A 185 -15.51 8.01 -11.67
CA LEU A 185 -15.33 9.37 -12.19
C LEU A 185 -16.13 10.39 -11.38
N GLU A 186 -17.37 10.09 -11.01
CA GLU A 186 -18.17 11.01 -10.20
C GLU A 186 -17.64 11.14 -8.77
N ILE A 187 -17.29 10.03 -8.13
CA ILE A 187 -16.68 10.06 -6.79
C ILE A 187 -15.37 10.85 -6.80
N TRP A 188 -14.53 10.65 -7.82
CA TRP A 188 -13.30 11.43 -7.94
C TRP A 188 -13.56 12.93 -8.15
N ARG A 189 -14.55 13.29 -8.96
CA ARG A 189 -14.96 14.70 -9.16
C ARG A 189 -15.43 15.34 -7.85
N LEU A 190 -16.08 14.58 -6.97
CA LEU A 190 -16.48 15.08 -5.65
C LEU A 190 -15.28 15.34 -4.72
N LEU A 191 -14.23 14.52 -4.83
CA LEU A 191 -12.98 14.60 -4.06
C LEU A 191 -11.99 15.66 -4.60
N ASP A 192 -11.97 15.90 -5.91
CA ASP A 192 -11.13 16.88 -6.59
C ASP A 192 -11.97 17.80 -7.52
N PRO A 193 -12.86 18.63 -6.96
CA PRO A 193 -13.82 19.43 -7.74
C PRO A 193 -13.18 20.44 -8.68
N GLU A 194 -11.97 20.90 -8.36
CA GLU A 194 -11.21 21.88 -9.15
C GLU A 194 -10.24 21.23 -10.14
N ALA A 195 -10.18 19.88 -10.21
CA ALA A 195 -9.24 19.13 -11.04
C ALA A 195 -7.76 19.50 -10.80
N ASN A 196 -7.41 19.80 -9.54
CA ASN A 196 -6.07 20.22 -9.14
C ASN A 196 -5.12 19.03 -8.98
N LEU A 197 -5.64 17.86 -8.58
CA LEU A 197 -4.86 16.63 -8.44
C LEU A 197 -4.72 15.91 -9.78
N ILE A 198 -5.85 15.65 -10.44
CA ILE A 198 -5.90 15.03 -11.77
C ILE A 198 -6.59 15.99 -12.73
N SER A 199 -5.84 16.48 -13.72
CA SER A 199 -6.40 17.33 -14.75
C SER A 199 -7.40 16.56 -15.62
N LEU A 200 -8.39 17.27 -16.16
CA LEU A 200 -9.46 16.68 -16.97
C LEU A 200 -8.94 15.89 -18.17
N ASN A 201 -7.89 16.39 -18.83
CA ASN A 201 -7.26 15.71 -19.96
C ASN A 201 -6.68 14.33 -19.60
N ASN A 202 -6.29 14.14 -18.33
CA ASN A 202 -5.69 12.90 -17.85
C ASN A 202 -6.68 12.04 -17.05
N LEU A 203 -7.89 12.53 -16.78
CA LEU A 203 -8.84 11.89 -15.87
C LEU A 203 -9.22 10.49 -16.35
N SER A 204 -9.50 10.35 -17.65
CA SER A 204 -9.84 9.05 -18.26
C SER A 204 -8.72 8.01 -18.07
N ASP A 205 -7.47 8.43 -18.19
CA ASP A 205 -6.32 7.53 -18.20
C ASP A 205 -5.86 7.19 -16.79
N ARG A 206 -6.05 8.11 -15.84
CA ARG A 206 -5.60 7.95 -14.45
C ARG A 206 -6.64 7.39 -13.49
N VAL A 207 -7.92 7.41 -13.87
CA VAL A 207 -8.98 6.70 -13.14
C VAL A 207 -9.20 5.33 -13.77
N VAL A 208 -8.61 4.32 -13.14
CA VAL A 208 -8.56 2.94 -13.61
C VAL A 208 -9.53 2.07 -12.81
N CYS A 209 -10.45 1.42 -13.52
CA CYS A 209 -11.41 0.48 -12.96
C CYS A 209 -10.96 -0.96 -13.25
N VAL A 210 -10.84 -1.77 -12.21
CA VAL A 210 -10.45 -3.18 -12.27
C VAL A 210 -11.70 -4.04 -12.13
N LYS A 211 -11.81 -5.08 -12.96
CA LYS A 211 -12.96 -5.99 -12.93
C LYS A 211 -12.97 -6.81 -11.64
N ALA A 212 -14.16 -7.09 -11.12
CA ALA A 212 -14.34 -8.01 -9.99
C ALA A 212 -13.65 -9.37 -10.27
N GLY A 213 -12.96 -9.91 -9.27
CA GLY A 213 -12.20 -11.15 -9.37
C GLY A 213 -10.80 -11.01 -10.00
N SER A 214 -10.41 -9.82 -10.46
CA SER A 214 -9.03 -9.52 -10.89
C SER A 214 -8.26 -8.78 -9.79
N LYS A 215 -6.93 -8.90 -9.79
CA LYS A 215 -6.06 -8.10 -8.92
C LYS A 215 -5.74 -6.74 -9.54
N LYS A 216 -5.57 -5.73 -8.70
CA LYS A 216 -5.02 -4.42 -9.04
C LYS A 216 -3.50 -4.56 -9.27
N SER A 217 -2.94 -3.81 -10.22
CA SER A 217 -1.49 -3.75 -10.44
C SER A 217 -1.05 -2.36 -10.87
N LEU A 218 0.08 -1.91 -10.36
CA LEU A 218 0.72 -0.65 -10.75
C LEU A 218 1.07 -0.64 -12.24
N GLN A 219 1.43 -1.80 -12.79
CA GLN A 219 1.71 -1.93 -14.22
C GLN A 219 0.46 -1.67 -15.08
N HIS A 220 -0.73 -2.02 -14.59
CA HIS A 220 -1.99 -1.74 -15.26
C HIS A 220 -2.47 -0.30 -15.03
N VAL A 221 -2.13 0.30 -13.89
CA VAL A 221 -2.41 1.72 -13.61
C VAL A 221 -1.61 2.63 -14.54
N PHE A 222 -0.34 2.31 -14.79
CA PHE A 222 0.55 3.15 -15.62
C PHE A 222 0.63 2.72 -17.08
N ARG A 223 -0.48 2.26 -17.69
CA ARG A 223 -0.59 1.62 -19.03
C ARG A 223 0.46 2.08 -20.07
N ASP A 224 0.68 3.39 -20.20
CA ASP A 224 1.56 4.04 -21.18
C ASP A 224 2.93 4.51 -20.64
N GLY A 225 3.42 3.90 -19.55
CA GLY A 225 4.70 4.26 -18.95
C GLY A 225 4.65 5.59 -18.18
N GLY A 226 3.48 6.04 -17.75
CA GLY A 226 3.30 7.30 -17.02
C GLY A 226 4.04 7.37 -15.67
N CYS A 227 4.44 6.21 -15.13
CA CYS A 227 5.31 6.10 -13.95
C CYS A 227 5.96 4.72 -13.88
N HIS A 228 7.16 4.62 -13.31
CA HIS A 228 7.74 3.34 -12.92
C HIS A 228 7.13 2.86 -11.58
N PRO A 229 6.72 1.59 -11.41
CA PRO A 229 6.12 1.10 -10.17
C PRO A 229 6.94 1.39 -8.91
N LYS A 230 8.28 1.27 -8.99
CA LYS A 230 9.20 1.63 -7.88
C LYS A 230 9.11 3.09 -7.40
N MET A 231 8.50 3.98 -8.17
CA MET A 231 8.31 5.40 -7.82
C MET A 231 6.86 5.70 -7.38
N ALA A 232 6.05 4.66 -7.16
CA ALA A 232 4.63 4.78 -6.91
C ALA A 232 4.22 4.09 -5.61
N MET A 233 3.66 4.84 -4.67
CA MET A 233 3.04 4.28 -3.49
C MET A 233 1.52 4.15 -3.68
N VAL A 234 0.90 3.21 -2.96
CA VAL A 234 -0.54 2.98 -2.98
C VAL A 234 -1.12 3.24 -1.60
N ILE A 235 -2.32 3.80 -1.52
CA ILE A 235 -3.15 3.83 -0.32
C ILE A 235 -4.44 3.07 -0.63
N ASP A 236 -4.67 1.99 0.10
CA ASP A 236 -5.78 1.06 -0.11
C ASP A 236 -6.12 0.41 1.25
N ASP A 237 -7.38 0.05 1.50
CA ASP A 237 -7.77 -0.66 2.72
C ASP A 237 -7.39 -2.14 2.69
N ARG A 238 -7.06 -2.70 1.51
CA ARG A 238 -6.78 -4.13 1.32
C ARG A 238 -5.47 -4.36 0.60
N LEU A 239 -4.57 -5.09 1.25
CA LEU A 239 -3.32 -5.51 0.64
C LEU A 239 -3.53 -6.57 -0.46
N GLN A 240 -4.38 -7.56 -0.18
CA GLN A 240 -4.47 -8.79 -0.99
C GLN A 240 -5.16 -8.61 -2.35
N VAL A 241 -5.82 -7.46 -2.56
CA VAL A 241 -6.40 -7.12 -3.86
C VAL A 241 -5.35 -6.65 -4.86
N TRP A 242 -4.12 -6.39 -4.42
CA TRP A 242 -2.99 -6.04 -5.28
C TRP A 242 -2.15 -7.26 -5.65
N ASP A 243 -1.56 -7.21 -6.85
CA ASP A 243 -0.54 -8.15 -7.30
C ASP A 243 0.59 -8.23 -6.29
N GLU A 244 1.08 -9.44 -6.02
CA GLU A 244 2.06 -9.73 -4.97
C GLU A 244 3.34 -8.87 -5.10
N LYS A 245 3.81 -8.65 -6.33
CA LYS A 245 4.98 -7.79 -6.65
C LYS A 245 4.78 -6.30 -6.34
N ASP A 246 3.54 -5.88 -6.13
CA ASP A 246 3.16 -4.48 -5.86
C ASP A 246 2.76 -4.28 -4.39
N GLN A 247 2.49 -5.36 -3.64
CA GLN A 247 2.00 -5.30 -2.25
C GLN A 247 2.95 -4.57 -1.30
N HIS A 248 4.27 -4.71 -1.47
CA HIS A 248 5.24 -3.98 -0.63
C HIS A 248 5.24 -2.47 -0.86
N ARG A 249 4.50 -1.96 -1.85
CA ARG A 249 4.28 -0.53 -2.12
C ARG A 249 2.93 -0.02 -1.64
N VAL A 250 2.13 -0.87 -0.97
CA VAL A 250 0.80 -0.54 -0.48
C VAL A 250 0.86 -0.14 1.00
N HIS A 251 0.51 1.11 1.28
CA HIS A 251 0.18 1.56 2.61
C HIS A 251 -1.28 1.18 2.93
N VAL A 252 -1.43 0.13 3.74
CA VAL A 252 -2.75 -0.35 4.15
C VAL A 252 -3.32 0.57 5.22
N VAL A 253 -4.50 1.12 4.96
CA VAL A 253 -5.27 1.89 5.96
C VAL A 253 -6.43 1.05 6.48
N PRO A 254 -6.90 1.24 7.74
CA PRO A 254 -8.13 0.59 8.18
C PRO A 254 -9.29 0.95 7.26
N ALA A 255 -10.18 -0.02 6.98
CA ALA A 255 -11.40 0.22 6.22
C ALA A 255 -12.25 1.30 6.89
N TYR A 256 -12.69 2.28 6.10
CA TYR A 256 -13.52 3.37 6.54
C TYR A 256 -14.96 2.87 6.71
N ALA A 257 -15.36 2.65 7.96
CA ALA A 257 -16.66 2.10 8.32
C ALA A 257 -17.46 3.05 9.22
N PRO A 258 -17.96 4.20 8.68
CA PRO A 258 -18.57 5.26 9.49
C PRO A 258 -19.89 4.85 10.17
N TYR A 259 -20.53 3.78 9.72
CA TYR A 259 -21.77 3.27 10.32
C TYR A 259 -21.50 2.27 11.43
N TYR A 260 -20.56 1.34 11.23
CA TYR A 260 -20.21 0.31 12.20
C TYR A 260 -19.40 0.89 13.37
N ALA A 261 -18.33 1.64 13.07
CA ALA A 261 -17.40 2.17 14.07
C ALA A 261 -17.10 3.67 13.85
N PRO A 262 -18.09 4.56 13.98
CA PRO A 262 -17.91 6.01 13.77
C PRO A 262 -16.81 6.60 14.67
N GLN A 263 -16.64 6.06 15.88
CA GLN A 263 -15.62 6.53 16.80
C GLN A 263 -14.21 6.12 16.40
N ALA A 264 -14.00 5.15 15.50
CA ALA A 264 -12.65 4.77 15.08
C ALA A 264 -11.89 5.91 14.40
N GLU A 265 -12.61 6.81 13.71
CA GLU A 265 -12.02 8.00 13.10
C GLU A 265 -11.89 9.20 14.07
N MET A 266 -12.65 9.21 15.17
CA MET A 266 -12.69 10.30 16.15
C MET A 266 -11.88 10.05 17.43
N ALA A 267 -11.72 8.77 17.81
CA ALA A 267 -11.04 8.36 19.04
C ALA A 267 -9.52 8.33 18.88
N ASN A 268 -9.03 8.30 17.63
CA ASN A 268 -7.61 8.43 17.35
C ASN A 268 -7.18 9.89 17.49
N ALA A 269 -6.08 10.13 18.20
CA ALA A 269 -5.50 11.47 18.34
C ALA A 269 -5.10 12.09 16.98
N VAL A 270 -4.86 11.26 15.97
CA VAL A 270 -4.55 11.67 14.60
C VAL A 270 -5.45 10.89 13.62
N PRO A 271 -6.23 11.56 12.75
CA PRO A 271 -7.05 10.90 11.74
C PRO A 271 -6.24 10.01 10.80
N VAL A 272 -6.85 8.96 10.27
CA VAL A 272 -6.15 7.97 9.42
C VAL A 272 -5.52 8.61 8.18
N LEU A 273 -6.22 9.53 7.51
CA LEU A 273 -5.67 10.20 6.33
C LEU A 273 -4.52 11.18 6.68
N CYS A 274 -4.48 11.71 7.91
CA CYS A 274 -3.33 12.45 8.41
C CYS A 274 -2.11 11.55 8.64
N VAL A 275 -2.32 10.31 9.10
CA VAL A 275 -1.25 9.30 9.18
C VAL A 275 -0.75 8.96 7.78
N ALA A 276 -1.65 8.68 6.83
CA ALA A 276 -1.29 8.39 5.45
C ALA A 276 -0.50 9.54 4.79
N ARG A 277 -0.88 10.80 5.06
CA ARG A 277 -0.12 12.00 4.66
C ARG A 277 1.30 11.99 5.23
N ASN A 278 1.47 11.68 6.51
CA ASN A 278 2.79 11.62 7.14
C ASN A 278 3.65 10.50 6.54
N VAL A 279 3.06 9.33 6.30
CA VAL A 279 3.72 8.20 5.61
C VAL A 279 4.15 8.62 4.20
N ALA A 280 3.28 9.24 3.42
CA ALA A 280 3.64 9.76 2.09
C ALA A 280 4.79 10.77 2.16
N CYS A 281 4.83 11.61 3.21
CA CYS A 281 5.93 12.53 3.43
C CYS A 281 7.25 11.83 3.74
N ASN A 282 7.23 10.80 4.58
CA ASN A 282 8.40 10.01 4.92
C ASN A 282 8.92 9.21 3.74
N VAL A 283 8.03 8.52 3.01
CA VAL A 283 8.36 7.77 1.78
C VAL A 283 9.04 8.67 0.76
N ARG A 284 8.44 9.83 0.49
CA ARG A 284 9.00 10.79 -0.46
C ARG A 284 10.36 11.31 0.00
N GLY A 285 10.50 11.64 1.28
CA GLY A 285 11.77 12.10 1.84
C GLY A 285 12.86 11.03 1.79
N GLY A 286 12.55 9.79 2.16
CA GLY A 286 13.45 8.65 2.10
C GLY A 286 13.90 8.32 0.69
N PHE A 287 12.95 8.23 -0.24
CA PHE A 287 13.22 7.95 -1.65
C PHE A 287 14.18 8.99 -2.26
N PHE A 288 13.90 10.30 -2.08
CA PHE A 288 14.74 11.33 -2.68
C PHE A 288 16.09 11.51 -1.97
N ARG A 289 16.17 11.19 -0.68
CA ARG A 289 17.45 11.12 0.03
C ARG A 289 18.34 10.02 -0.57
N GLU A 290 17.81 8.82 -0.74
CA GLU A 290 18.54 7.71 -1.38
C GLU A 290 18.92 8.02 -2.83
N PHE A 291 17.99 8.63 -3.58
CA PHE A 291 18.26 9.08 -4.93
C PHE A 291 19.44 10.05 -4.99
N ASP A 292 19.48 11.06 -4.13
CA ASP A 292 20.52 12.09 -4.13
C ASP A 292 21.85 11.58 -3.58
N GLU A 293 21.81 10.86 -2.46
CA GLU A 293 23.01 10.51 -1.70
C GLU A 293 23.71 9.28 -2.25
N ASN A 294 22.97 8.35 -2.87
CA ASN A 294 23.49 7.08 -3.35
C ASN A 294 23.39 6.95 -4.86
N LEU A 295 22.17 6.96 -5.43
CA LEU A 295 22.01 6.66 -6.86
C LEU A 295 22.71 7.70 -7.73
N LEU A 296 22.41 8.99 -7.52
CA LEU A 296 22.91 10.07 -8.37
C LEU A 296 24.43 10.19 -8.28
N LYS A 297 25.02 10.03 -7.10
CA LYS A 297 26.50 10.06 -6.94
C LYS A 297 27.17 8.90 -7.67
N LYS A 298 26.69 7.67 -7.47
CA LYS A 298 27.26 6.46 -8.08
C LYS A 298 27.12 6.45 -9.60
N VAL A 299 26.04 7.02 -10.14
CA VAL A 299 25.85 7.11 -11.61
C VAL A 299 26.97 7.93 -12.28
N PHE A 300 27.50 8.97 -11.64
CA PHE A 300 28.62 9.74 -12.18
C PHE A 300 29.98 9.06 -12.01
N GLU A 301 30.06 7.99 -11.22
CA GLU A 301 31.27 7.18 -11.02
C GLU A 301 31.32 5.99 -12.02
N LEU A 302 30.24 5.75 -12.77
CA LEU A 302 30.18 4.67 -13.75
C LEU A 302 31.07 4.95 -14.97
N LEU A 303 31.86 3.94 -15.31
CA LEU A 303 32.71 3.84 -16.48
C LEU A 303 32.11 2.84 -17.48
N HIS A 304 32.48 2.96 -18.75
CA HIS A 304 32.02 2.04 -19.79
C HIS A 304 32.47 0.58 -19.60
N GLU A 305 33.45 0.34 -18.71
CA GLU A 305 33.94 -0.99 -18.32
C GLU A 305 33.13 -1.63 -17.20
N ASN A 306 32.22 -0.88 -16.55
CA ASN A 306 31.43 -1.41 -15.45
C ASN A 306 30.44 -2.47 -15.90
N GLU A 307 30.33 -3.53 -15.11
CA GLU A 307 29.39 -4.62 -15.35
C GLU A 307 28.03 -4.34 -14.69
N LEU A 308 27.04 -5.17 -15.00
CA LEU A 308 25.69 -5.05 -14.44
C LEU A 308 25.66 -5.06 -12.90
N LEU A 309 26.65 -5.72 -12.27
CA LEU A 309 26.79 -5.82 -10.81
C LEU A 309 27.32 -4.53 -10.17
N ASP A 310 28.01 -3.69 -10.95
CA ASP A 310 28.52 -2.40 -10.50
C ASP A 310 27.44 -1.32 -10.51
N LEU A 311 26.29 -1.60 -11.16
CA LEU A 311 25.20 -0.64 -11.24
C LEU A 311 24.58 -0.41 -9.86
N PRO A 312 24.35 0.87 -9.48
CA PRO A 312 23.71 1.19 -8.21
C PRO A 312 22.27 0.65 -8.13
N TYR A 313 21.87 0.24 -6.93
CA TYR A 313 20.49 -0.18 -6.67
C TYR A 313 19.52 0.98 -6.91
N ALA A 314 18.47 0.73 -7.69
CA ALA A 314 17.41 1.70 -7.92
C ALA A 314 16.46 1.75 -6.71
N PRO A 315 16.26 2.92 -6.08
CA PRO A 315 15.41 3.05 -4.92
C PRO A 315 13.97 2.61 -5.24
N ASP A 316 13.32 2.01 -4.25
CA ASP A 316 11.92 1.60 -4.32
C ASP A 316 11.17 2.28 -3.19
N VAL A 317 10.01 2.87 -3.48
CA VAL A 317 9.17 3.49 -2.45
C VAL A 317 8.78 2.51 -1.33
N GLY A 318 8.70 1.21 -1.65
CA GLY A 318 8.35 0.17 -0.69
C GLY A 318 9.36 0.06 0.45
N ASP A 319 10.63 0.39 0.19
CA ASP A 319 11.72 0.36 1.18
C ASP A 319 11.51 1.41 2.30
N TYR A 320 10.62 2.39 2.08
CA TYR A 320 10.37 3.51 3.00
C TYR A 320 8.95 3.52 3.60
N LEU A 321 8.13 2.50 3.29
CA LEU A 321 6.78 2.36 3.86
C LEU A 321 6.81 1.77 5.27
N VAL A 322 7.83 0.98 5.59
CA VAL A 322 8.04 0.44 6.94
C VAL A 322 8.89 1.44 7.69
N CYS A 323 8.30 2.12 8.67
CA CYS A 323 9.06 2.99 9.56
C CYS A 323 9.85 2.11 10.53
N GLU A 324 11.15 1.94 10.30
CA GLU A 324 12.06 1.52 11.37
C GLU A 324 12.24 2.71 12.31
N ASP A 325 11.38 2.84 13.32
CA ASP A 325 11.72 3.63 14.50
C ASP A 325 12.59 2.74 15.42
N PRO A 326 13.89 3.02 15.59
CA PRO A 326 14.78 2.19 16.42
C PRO A 326 14.51 2.31 17.93
N ASN A 327 13.46 3.03 18.35
CA ASN A 327 13.13 3.30 19.76
C ASN A 327 11.81 2.68 20.24
N PHE A 328 11.15 1.83 19.45
CA PHE A 328 10.01 1.04 19.94
C PHE A 328 10.39 -0.45 20.06
N PRO A 329 10.31 -1.06 21.26
CA PRO A 329 10.57 -2.48 21.40
C PRO A 329 9.52 -3.28 20.60
N GLN A 330 10.01 -4.07 19.65
CA GLN A 330 9.20 -5.05 18.90
C GLN A 330 8.56 -6.06 19.88
N SER A 331 7.25 -5.95 20.06
CA SER A 331 6.47 -7.04 20.63
C SER A 331 6.24 -8.09 19.55
N ASN A 332 7.18 -9.02 19.42
CA ASN A 332 6.97 -10.28 18.70
C ASN A 332 5.82 -11.06 19.35
N LYS A 333 4.63 -10.94 18.76
CA LYS A 333 3.60 -11.97 18.79
C LYS A 333 2.91 -11.98 17.43
N ASP A 334 3.18 -13.04 16.67
CA ASP A 334 2.43 -13.38 15.46
C ASP A 334 0.92 -13.40 15.76
N PRO A 335 0.08 -12.65 15.03
CA PRO A 335 -1.34 -12.96 14.95
C PRO A 335 -1.50 -14.11 13.96
N ALA A 336 -2.02 -15.24 14.45
CA ALA A 336 -2.45 -16.36 13.62
C ALA A 336 -3.50 -15.94 12.58
N PRO A 337 -3.64 -16.67 11.44
CA PRO A 337 -4.59 -16.32 10.39
C PRO A 337 -6.02 -16.45 10.90
N ILE A 338 -6.85 -15.43 10.62
CA ILE A 338 -8.27 -15.38 10.99
C ILE A 338 -9.06 -16.24 9.99
N PRO A 339 -9.79 -17.29 10.42
CA PRO A 339 -10.79 -17.96 9.59
C PRO A 339 -12.11 -17.19 9.62
N GLU A 340 -12.81 -17.22 8.50
CA GLU A 340 -14.21 -16.81 8.37
C GLU A 340 -15.10 -17.49 9.43
N GLY A 341 -15.95 -16.71 10.10
CA GLY A 341 -17.14 -17.21 10.78
C GLY A 341 -17.06 -17.43 12.31
N MET A 342 -17.94 -16.70 13.00
CA MET A 342 -18.63 -17.04 14.27
C MET A 342 -17.99 -16.77 15.65
N SER A 343 -18.86 -16.14 16.48
CA SER A 343 -19.04 -16.32 17.94
C SER A 343 -18.13 -15.58 18.93
N GLY A 344 -18.35 -14.28 19.07
CA GLY A 344 -19.16 -13.72 20.16
C GLY A 344 -19.06 -14.13 21.64
N ALA A 345 -18.12 -14.92 22.14
CA ALA A 345 -18.15 -15.31 23.57
C ALA A 345 -16.81 -15.24 24.33
N GLU A 346 -15.74 -14.69 23.75
CA GLU A 346 -14.41 -14.75 24.38
C GLU A 346 -13.76 -13.38 24.63
N VAL A 347 -14.52 -12.29 24.51
CA VAL A 347 -14.02 -10.91 24.77
C VAL A 347 -14.37 -10.40 26.18
N GLU A 348 -15.16 -11.12 26.99
CA GLU A 348 -15.55 -10.66 28.34
C GLU A 348 -14.71 -11.21 29.52
N LYS A 349 -13.76 -12.13 29.31
CA LYS A 349 -13.02 -12.75 30.44
C LYS A 349 -11.71 -12.08 30.84
N ARG A 350 -11.42 -10.84 30.41
CA ARG A 350 -10.21 -10.09 30.82
C ARG A 350 -10.45 -8.74 31.50
N LEU A 351 -11.69 -8.41 31.87
CA LEU A 351 -11.99 -7.13 32.53
C LEU A 351 -12.61 -7.22 33.93
N ASN A 352 -12.90 -8.42 34.46
CA ASN A 352 -13.40 -8.56 35.83
C ASN A 352 -12.52 -9.51 36.67
N GLY A 353 -11.69 -8.94 37.53
CA GLY A 353 -10.93 -9.72 38.50
C GLY A 353 -9.94 -8.93 39.35
N ARG A 354 -10.44 -8.04 40.23
CA ARG A 354 -10.10 -7.93 41.66
C ARG A 354 -10.31 -6.51 42.18
N ALA A 355 -11.47 -6.32 42.82
CA ALA A 355 -11.67 -5.26 43.79
C ALA A 355 -11.48 -5.81 45.22
N TYR A 356 -10.93 -4.94 46.07
CA TYR A 356 -10.88 -4.93 47.55
C TYR A 356 -9.92 -5.86 48.29
N GLN A 357 -8.93 -5.27 48.97
CA GLN A 357 -9.10 -4.82 50.36
C GLN A 357 -8.08 -3.74 50.73
N ALA A 358 -8.57 -2.71 51.42
CA ALA A 358 -7.78 -1.69 52.08
C ALA A 358 -7.26 -2.23 53.41
N ASP A 359 -6.03 -1.89 53.80
CA ASP A 359 -5.77 -1.51 55.17
C ASP A 359 -4.59 -0.55 55.30
N GLN A 360 -4.73 0.35 56.27
CA GLN A 360 -3.96 1.58 56.50
C GLN A 360 -2.57 1.32 57.10
N LYS A 361 -1.57 2.15 56.75
CA LYS A 361 -0.83 3.01 57.72
C LYS A 361 0.32 3.82 57.11
N GLN A 362 0.21 5.14 57.30
CA GLN A 362 1.20 6.10 57.83
C GLN A 362 2.57 6.37 57.13
N THR A 363 2.68 7.64 56.73
CA THR A 363 3.74 8.64 57.04
C THR A 363 5.13 8.58 56.37
N SER A 364 5.35 9.59 55.51
CA SER A 364 6.40 10.64 55.52
C SER A 364 7.90 10.33 55.26
N SER A 365 8.43 11.22 54.40
CA SER A 365 9.74 11.91 54.40
C SER A 365 11.00 11.24 53.85
N SER A 366 11.46 11.81 52.72
CA SER A 366 12.75 12.48 52.48
C SER A 366 14.10 11.72 52.56
N ILE A 367 15.03 12.23 51.73
CA ILE A 367 16.52 12.16 51.80
C ILE A 367 17.21 11.17 50.82
N ARG A 368 17.88 11.77 49.81
CA ARG A 368 19.15 11.30 49.17
C ARG A 368 20.31 11.67 50.10
N PRO A 369 21.49 10.99 50.18
CA PRO A 369 22.53 11.00 49.10
C PRO A 369 23.41 9.71 49.02
N SER A 370 23.95 9.34 47.85
CA SER A 370 25.34 9.52 47.33
C SER A 370 26.44 8.59 47.89
N ASP A 371 27.40 8.33 46.98
CA ASP A 371 28.80 7.84 47.14
C ASP A 371 29.03 6.33 47.00
N ASP A 372 30.15 5.82 46.49
CA ASP A 372 31.18 6.25 45.51
C ASP A 372 32.10 5.01 45.31
N ALA A 373 32.87 5.02 44.21
CA ALA A 373 34.19 4.39 44.05
C ALA A 373 34.40 2.88 43.73
N ARG A 374 35.09 2.71 42.57
CA ARG A 374 36.31 1.89 42.27
C ARG A 374 36.23 0.35 42.05
N VAL A 375 36.26 -0.06 40.76
CA VAL A 375 37.38 -0.67 39.95
C VAL A 375 38.36 -1.65 40.66
N PRO A 376 39.05 -2.63 40.01
CA PRO A 376 38.85 -3.46 38.79
C PRO A 376 39.07 -4.98 39.04
N ILE A 377 38.65 -5.91 38.14
CA ILE A 377 39.38 -7.18 37.94
C ILE A 377 39.38 -7.60 36.45
N ARG A 378 40.58 -7.87 35.96
CA ARG A 378 40.95 -8.47 34.66
C ARG A 378 40.93 -10.00 34.80
N GLY A 379 40.32 -10.73 33.87
CA GLY A 379 40.32 -12.20 33.87
C GLY A 379 39.81 -12.80 32.56
N THR A 380 40.69 -13.53 31.90
CA THR A 380 40.62 -14.14 30.57
C THR A 380 39.79 -15.43 30.46
N VAL A 381 39.18 -15.61 29.28
CA VAL A 381 38.99 -16.86 28.49
C VAL A 381 38.16 -18.01 29.07
N GLY A 382 37.11 -18.38 28.33
CA GLY A 382 36.43 -19.67 28.44
C GLY A 382 35.22 -19.78 27.51
N SER A 383 35.40 -20.43 26.36
CA SER A 383 34.39 -20.73 25.33
C SER A 383 33.12 -21.38 25.88
N SER A 384 31.96 -20.97 25.35
CA SER A 384 30.78 -21.84 25.27
C SER A 384 30.12 -21.69 23.89
N ASN A 385 30.19 -22.77 23.12
CA ASN A 385 29.45 -22.99 21.88
C ASN A 385 27.95 -22.98 22.17
N VAL A 386 27.21 -22.11 21.49
CA VAL A 386 25.74 -22.19 21.40
C VAL A 386 25.38 -22.23 19.93
N GLN A 387 24.85 -23.38 19.50
CA GLN A 387 24.19 -23.56 18.19
C GLN A 387 22.94 -22.67 18.12
N PRO A 388 22.69 -21.95 17.01
CA PRO A 388 21.38 -21.38 16.77
C PRO A 388 20.52 -22.39 15.99
N ASN A 389 19.44 -22.83 16.62
CA ASN A 389 18.32 -23.53 16.00
C ASN A 389 17.62 -22.62 14.98
N GLY A 390 17.21 -23.22 13.85
CA GLY A 390 16.61 -22.55 12.72
C GLY A 390 15.23 -21.93 12.98
N GLY A 391 15.13 -20.64 12.70
CA GLY A 391 13.89 -19.93 12.39
C GLY A 391 14.07 -19.26 11.02
N SER A 392 13.17 -19.56 10.10
CA SER A 392 13.21 -19.12 8.70
C SER A 392 13.03 -17.60 8.59
N MET A 393 14.13 -16.84 8.54
CA MET A 393 14.10 -15.46 8.03
C MET A 393 13.86 -15.51 6.53
N ALA A 394 12.94 -14.70 6.01
CA ALA A 394 12.76 -14.52 4.58
C ALA A 394 14.06 -13.90 4.01
N ILE A 395 14.87 -14.74 3.37
CA ILE A 395 16.16 -14.35 2.79
C ILE A 395 15.88 -13.56 1.51
N VAL A 396 16.34 -12.31 1.46
CA VAL A 396 16.37 -11.50 0.24
C VAL A 396 17.17 -12.27 -0.81
N PRO A 397 16.62 -12.57 -2.01
CA PRO A 397 17.35 -13.30 -3.03
C PRO A 397 18.63 -12.55 -3.41
N SER A 398 19.74 -13.28 -3.56
CA SER A 398 21.00 -12.68 -4.00
C SER A 398 20.87 -12.09 -5.40
N LEU A 399 21.66 -11.05 -5.69
CA LEU A 399 21.66 -10.34 -6.98
C LEU A 399 21.76 -11.31 -8.18
N PHE A 400 22.63 -12.32 -8.10
CA PHE A 400 22.80 -13.32 -9.16
C PHE A 400 21.52 -14.15 -9.41
N VAL A 401 20.77 -14.49 -8.36
CA VAL A 401 19.52 -15.24 -8.47
C VAL A 401 18.46 -14.37 -9.15
N THR A 402 18.36 -13.10 -8.75
CA THR A 402 17.41 -12.13 -9.34
C THR A 402 17.72 -11.89 -10.82
N VAL A 403 18.99 -11.72 -11.19
CA VAL A 403 19.42 -11.53 -12.59
C VAL A 403 19.10 -12.77 -13.43
N LEU A 404 19.37 -13.98 -12.94
CA LEU A 404 19.03 -15.22 -13.66
C LEU A 404 17.52 -15.38 -13.88
N GLN A 405 16.71 -15.07 -12.87
CA GLN A 405 15.25 -15.11 -12.99
C GLN A 405 14.75 -14.12 -14.04
N GLU A 406 15.35 -12.92 -14.09
CA GLU A 406 15.02 -11.90 -15.09
C GLU A 406 15.46 -12.32 -16.51
N ILE A 407 16.63 -12.95 -16.66
CA ILE A 407 17.07 -13.53 -17.94
C ILE A 407 16.07 -14.62 -18.40
N GLY A 408 15.66 -15.53 -17.51
CA GLY A 408 14.62 -16.51 -17.81
C GLY A 408 13.33 -15.86 -18.30
N ARG A 409 12.88 -14.83 -17.59
CA ARG A 409 11.68 -14.06 -17.95
C ARG A 409 11.82 -13.42 -19.34
N LEU A 410 12.96 -12.81 -19.67
CA LEU A 410 13.21 -12.18 -20.96
C LEU A 410 13.27 -13.19 -22.11
N CYS A 411 13.78 -14.40 -21.85
CA CYS A 411 13.89 -15.47 -22.84
C CYS A 411 12.64 -16.36 -22.94
N ASN A 412 11.57 -16.09 -22.19
CA ASN A 412 10.42 -17.00 -22.02
C ASN A 412 10.82 -18.42 -21.57
N SER A 413 11.90 -18.51 -20.78
CA SER A 413 12.45 -19.76 -20.27
C SER A 413 12.40 -19.80 -18.74
N LYS A 414 12.17 -20.99 -18.18
CA LYS A 414 12.15 -21.17 -16.73
C LYS A 414 13.58 -21.38 -16.20
N VAL A 415 13.92 -20.66 -15.13
CA VAL A 415 15.12 -20.93 -14.32
C VAL A 415 14.73 -21.71 -13.08
N GLU A 416 15.35 -22.86 -12.86
CA GLU A 416 15.11 -23.71 -11.69
C GLU A 416 16.38 -23.88 -10.85
N PHE A 417 16.24 -23.83 -9.53
CA PHE A 417 17.31 -24.15 -8.58
C PHE A 417 17.00 -25.47 -7.90
N ARG A 418 17.85 -26.49 -8.10
CA ARG A 418 17.73 -27.81 -7.47
C ARG A 418 18.80 -27.96 -6.41
N SER A 419 18.39 -28.15 -5.16
CA SER A 419 19.33 -28.36 -4.05
C SER A 419 19.40 -29.83 -3.67
N THR A 420 20.62 -30.34 -3.48
CA THR A 420 20.90 -31.67 -2.93
C THR A 420 21.80 -31.52 -1.71
N VAL A 421 21.59 -32.36 -0.70
CA VAL A 421 22.39 -32.38 0.53
C VAL A 421 23.17 -33.68 0.55
N SER A 422 24.50 -33.58 0.67
CA SER A 422 25.37 -34.74 0.85
C SER A 422 25.76 -34.87 2.32
N THR A 423 25.37 -35.98 2.94
CA THR A 423 25.77 -36.35 4.30
C THR A 423 26.95 -37.33 4.23
N SER A 424 28.11 -36.84 3.82
CA SER A 424 29.39 -37.49 4.16
C SER A 424 29.99 -36.79 5.40
N LYS A 425 31.20 -37.13 5.85
CA LYS A 425 31.78 -36.69 7.15
C LYS A 425 31.77 -35.17 7.41
N ILE A 426 31.43 -34.34 6.41
CA ILE A 426 31.13 -32.90 6.50
C ILE A 426 29.81 -32.65 5.75
N THR A 427 28.83 -32.00 6.38
CA THR A 427 27.57 -31.59 5.72
C THR A 427 27.88 -30.57 4.63
N GLN A 428 27.48 -30.88 3.39
CA GLN A 428 27.74 -30.02 2.24
C GLN A 428 26.47 -29.89 1.39
N PHE A 429 26.12 -28.65 1.03
CA PHE A 429 24.99 -28.34 0.17
C PHE A 429 25.48 -28.19 -1.26
N SER A 430 24.79 -28.82 -2.21
CA SER A 430 24.97 -28.55 -3.63
C SER A 430 23.70 -27.94 -4.19
N VAL A 431 23.84 -26.95 -5.06
CA VAL A 431 22.74 -26.33 -5.80
C VAL A 431 23.09 -26.34 -7.28
N GLU A 432 22.16 -26.79 -8.11
CA GLU A 432 22.23 -26.75 -9.57
C GLU A 432 21.24 -25.71 -10.10
N VAL A 433 21.67 -24.94 -11.09
CA VAL A 433 20.83 -24.00 -11.83
C VAL A 433 20.53 -24.61 -13.20
N LEU A 434 19.24 -24.73 -13.51
CA LEU A 434 18.77 -25.17 -14.82
C LEU A 434 18.11 -24.01 -15.56
N PHE A 435 18.39 -23.92 -16.85
CA PHE A 435 17.75 -22.99 -17.78
C PHE A 435 17.26 -23.79 -18.98
N SER A 436 15.96 -23.74 -19.27
CA SER A 436 15.34 -24.57 -20.33
C SER A 436 15.63 -26.08 -20.16
N ASN A 437 15.68 -26.56 -18.92
CA ASN A 437 16.07 -27.92 -18.51
C ASN A 437 17.54 -28.30 -18.75
N GLU A 438 18.39 -27.39 -19.22
CA GLU A 438 19.83 -27.61 -19.30
C GLU A 438 20.53 -27.07 -18.05
N LYS A 439 21.45 -27.85 -17.51
CA LYS A 439 22.24 -27.43 -16.34
C LYS A 439 23.26 -26.38 -16.77
N ILE A 440 23.07 -25.15 -16.31
CA ILE A 440 23.94 -24.01 -16.65
C ILE A 440 24.86 -23.59 -15.51
N GLY A 441 24.61 -24.00 -14.27
CA GLY A 441 25.50 -23.68 -13.13
C GLY A 441 25.42 -24.69 -12.00
N ASN A 442 26.50 -24.80 -11.22
CA ASN A 442 26.55 -25.64 -10.04
C ASN A 442 27.40 -25.01 -8.92
N GLY A 443 26.83 -24.94 -7.72
CA GLY A 443 27.48 -24.41 -6.54
C GLY A 443 27.51 -25.46 -5.44
N ILE A 444 28.56 -25.38 -4.62
CA ILE A 444 28.75 -26.24 -3.47
C ILE A 444 29.21 -25.37 -2.29
N GLY A 445 28.45 -25.39 -1.19
CA GLY A 445 28.63 -24.52 -0.04
C GLY A 445 28.48 -25.24 1.30
N LYS A 446 28.91 -24.58 2.38
CA LYS A 446 28.66 -25.06 3.74
C LYS A 446 27.22 -24.75 4.17
N THR A 447 26.60 -23.75 3.56
CA THR A 447 25.18 -23.43 3.67
C THR A 447 24.48 -23.54 2.31
N ARG A 448 23.14 -23.65 2.32
CA ARG A 448 22.33 -23.65 1.11
C ARG A 448 22.46 -22.33 0.33
N ASP A 449 22.54 -21.21 1.04
CA ASP A 449 22.64 -19.87 0.44
C ASP A 449 23.99 -19.68 -0.25
N GLU A 450 25.10 -20.10 0.38
CA GLU A 450 26.43 -20.10 -0.25
C GLU A 450 26.44 -20.95 -1.53
N ALA A 451 25.85 -22.15 -1.46
CA ALA A 451 25.75 -23.03 -2.62
C ALA A 451 24.88 -22.40 -3.72
N GLN A 452 23.80 -21.71 -3.38
CA GLN A 452 22.89 -21.07 -4.34
C GLN A 452 23.52 -19.85 -5.00
N VAL A 453 24.19 -18.97 -4.23
CA VAL A 453 24.92 -17.81 -4.74
C VAL A 453 26.01 -18.26 -5.71
N GLN A 454 26.82 -19.24 -5.31
CA GLN A 454 27.89 -19.76 -6.16
C GLN A 454 27.35 -20.45 -7.43
N ALA A 455 26.21 -21.16 -7.33
CA ALA A 455 25.58 -21.77 -8.48
C ALA A 455 25.04 -20.72 -9.46
N ALA A 456 24.45 -19.64 -8.94
CA ALA A 456 23.91 -18.53 -9.71
C ALA A 456 25.00 -17.71 -10.43
N GLU A 457 26.10 -17.41 -9.73
CA GLU A 457 27.25 -16.73 -10.31
C GLU A 457 27.87 -17.51 -11.48
N LYS A 458 28.12 -18.81 -11.29
CA LYS A 458 28.64 -19.69 -12.35
C LYS A 458 27.68 -19.85 -13.53
N ALA A 459 26.37 -19.88 -13.26
CA ALA A 459 25.36 -19.92 -14.30
C ALA A 459 25.41 -18.68 -15.21
N LEU A 460 25.60 -17.49 -14.64
CA LEU A 460 25.74 -16.25 -15.41
C LEU A 460 27.03 -16.23 -16.24
N GLN A 461 28.15 -16.69 -15.67
CA GLN A 461 29.42 -16.82 -16.41
C GLN A 461 29.30 -17.80 -17.59
N ASN A 462 28.59 -18.91 -17.43
CA ASN A 462 28.39 -19.88 -18.51
C ASN A 462 27.47 -19.37 -19.62
N LEU A 463 26.45 -18.57 -19.29
CA LEU A 463 25.60 -17.90 -20.28
C LEU A 463 26.39 -16.88 -21.12
N GLN A 464 27.41 -16.23 -20.54
CA GLN A 464 28.31 -15.31 -21.25
C GLN A 464 29.20 -16.04 -22.30
N ASN A 465 29.49 -17.32 -22.10
CA ASN A 465 30.33 -18.11 -23.00
C ASN A 465 29.57 -18.77 -24.15
N LEU A 466 28.23 -18.78 -24.11
CA LEU A 466 27.36 -19.35 -25.16
C LEU A 466 27.00 -18.36 -26.27
N SER A 467 27.41 -17.09 -26.14
CA SER A 467 27.13 -16.00 -27.09
C SER A 467 28.29 -15.67 -28.04
N HIS A 468 29.27 -16.57 -28.17
CA HIS A 468 30.44 -16.43 -29.05
C HIS A 468 30.47 -17.45 -30.19
#